data_AF-A0A1V6FGI7-F1
#
_entry.id   AF-A0A1V6FGI7-F1
#
_cell.length_a   1.000
_cell.length_b   1.000
_cell.length_c   1.000
_cell.angle_alpha   90.00
_cell.angle_beta   90.00
_cell.angle_gamma   90.00
#
_symmetry.space_group_name_H-M   'P 1'
#
loop_
_entity.id
_entity.type
_entity.pdbx_description
1 polymer ?
#
loop_
_entity_poly.entity_id
_entity_poly.type
_entity_poly.pdbx_seq_one_letter_code
_entity_poly.pdbx_strand_id
1 'polypeptide(L)'
;MKRLILWLVLGFTLPCLVEGAPPAYYTNAIALEPYQIRGSLPGHEHHQWLEKNIKLNSGKTSYTIKNSACNDKAHPGVSYHYEGYIGMPAPSSCNWYHRGFMFIAINGKDLGSIPLTDFSVLEKSPQALCQMVWDTPEATVYVRFMQLPGDDMLRCRLHWTPKADKKVEAVQLKLVCYPSFFTNKPEHGPDRIIVTPRLTAHHRDAKGKIPLQAAEDAFVFYADTVYDVANDKGVGPCAMVFAPDQLLKGDVSLSSYAITTNLDMKPTLGQADLMFWDFNKQTNANALEQLQDSASCLRANMTALSFEATALQNFNPEFFTCELGSLIVRAKEDGIARQPKLTQSLNRLIAIKQRADAGDPLACGDFASEYDDFILDFTRLKIEALLNSPE
;
A
#
# COMPACT_ATOMS: atom_id res chain seq x y z
N MET A 1 -6.05 20.09 48.70
CA MET A 1 -7.25 19.28 48.36
C MET A 1 -7.96 19.69 47.07
N LYS A 2 -7.33 20.46 46.17
CA LYS A 2 -7.86 20.79 44.82
C LYS A 2 -6.94 20.32 43.67
N ARG A 3 -6.02 19.39 43.95
CA ARG A 3 -5.11 18.77 42.97
C ARG A 3 -5.63 17.45 42.37
N LEU A 4 -6.87 17.07 42.66
CA LEU A 4 -7.47 15.80 42.23
C LEU A 4 -8.61 15.95 41.21
N ILE A 5 -9.03 17.19 40.87
CA ILE A 5 -10.22 17.44 40.05
C ILE A 5 -9.89 17.71 38.57
N LEU A 6 -8.64 18.05 38.23
CA LEU A 6 -8.26 18.29 36.83
C LEU A 6 -8.11 17.01 35.99
N TRP A 7 -8.06 15.84 36.62
CA TRP A 7 -8.07 14.54 35.93
C TRP A 7 -9.48 14.04 35.57
N LEU A 8 -10.54 14.73 36.01
CA LEU A 8 -11.93 14.28 35.81
C LEU A 8 -12.72 15.11 34.79
N VAL A 9 -12.14 16.17 34.22
CA VAL A 9 -12.80 17.02 33.19
C VAL A 9 -12.27 16.78 31.77
N LEU A 10 -11.26 15.90 31.60
CA LEU A 10 -11.12 15.10 30.38
C LEU A 10 -12.18 13.99 30.41
N GLY A 11 -13.44 14.41 30.48
CA GLY A 11 -14.57 13.56 30.23
C GLY A 11 -14.46 13.08 28.80
N PHE A 12 -13.94 11.86 28.65
CA PHE A 12 -14.36 11.00 27.58
C PHE A 12 -15.89 11.05 27.56
N THR A 13 -16.45 11.89 26.70
CA THR A 13 -17.73 11.57 26.08
C THR A 13 -17.44 10.33 25.26
N LEU A 14 -17.43 9.15 25.90
CA LEU A 14 -17.73 7.93 25.18
C LEU A 14 -19.11 8.23 24.59
N PRO A 15 -19.23 8.35 23.25
CA PRO A 15 -20.56 8.37 22.68
C PRO A 15 -21.22 7.08 23.18
N CYS A 16 -22.39 7.20 23.81
CA CYS A 16 -23.27 6.06 24.01
C CYS A 16 -23.39 5.41 22.63
N LEU A 17 -22.65 4.31 22.42
CA LEU A 17 -22.72 3.55 21.19
C LEU A 17 -24.15 3.05 21.14
N VAL A 18 -24.93 3.64 20.23
CA VAL A 18 -26.27 3.19 19.91
C VAL A 18 -26.14 1.69 19.61
N GLU A 19 -26.91 0.87 20.33
CA GLU A 19 -26.96 -0.56 20.11
C GLU A 19 -27.34 -0.78 18.64
N GLY A 20 -26.42 -1.34 17.84
CA GLY A 20 -26.57 -1.49 16.38
C GLY A 20 -25.78 -0.51 15.51
N ALA A 21 -24.98 0.41 16.07
CA ALA A 21 -24.02 1.17 15.28
C ALA A 21 -22.94 0.23 14.69
N PRO A 22 -22.56 0.38 13.41
CA PRO A 22 -21.50 -0.43 12.83
C PRO A 22 -20.20 -0.26 13.63
N PRO A 23 -19.35 -1.30 13.73
CA PRO A 23 -18.10 -1.22 14.46
C PRO A 23 -17.26 -0.05 13.97
N ALA A 24 -16.77 0.78 14.91
CA ALA A 24 -15.82 1.83 14.61
C ALA A 24 -14.49 1.18 14.22
N TYR A 25 -14.17 1.25 12.94
CA TYR A 25 -12.89 0.77 12.43
C TYR A 25 -11.83 1.86 12.53
N TYR A 26 -10.61 1.45 12.86
CA TYR A 26 -9.43 2.32 12.88
C TYR A 26 -8.35 1.69 12.04
N THR A 27 -7.63 2.53 11.31
CA THR A 27 -6.51 2.07 10.50
C THR A 27 -5.21 2.08 11.28
N ASN A 28 -4.25 1.28 10.83
CA ASN A 28 -2.87 1.38 11.28
C ASN A 28 -1.92 0.90 10.18
N ALA A 29 -0.72 1.47 10.12
CA ALA A 29 0.35 1.07 9.24
C ALA A 29 1.66 0.91 10.04
N ILE A 30 2.34 -0.22 9.87
CA ILE A 30 3.54 -0.55 10.65
C ILE A 30 4.61 -1.08 9.71
N ALA A 31 5.77 -0.42 9.66
CA ALA A 31 6.99 -1.00 9.13
C ALA A 31 7.56 -2.00 10.15
N LEU A 32 7.71 -3.26 9.74
CA LEU A 32 8.34 -4.28 10.56
C LEU A 32 9.86 -4.17 10.46
N GLU A 33 10.55 -4.57 11.54
CA GLU A 33 12.01 -4.60 11.55
C GLU A 33 12.53 -5.42 10.37
N PRO A 34 13.43 -4.84 9.53
CA PRO A 34 14.07 -5.58 8.47
C PRO A 34 14.86 -6.75 9.04
N TYR A 35 14.83 -7.89 8.37
CA TYR A 35 15.65 -9.04 8.77
C TYR A 35 16.44 -9.59 7.59
N GLN A 36 17.63 -10.10 7.90
CA GLN A 36 18.50 -10.71 6.90
C GLN A 36 17.99 -12.10 6.54
N ILE A 37 17.97 -12.40 5.25
CA ILE A 37 17.70 -13.74 4.74
C ILE A 37 18.97 -14.30 4.08
N ARG A 38 19.07 -15.62 3.94
CA ARG A 38 20.16 -16.22 3.18
C ARG A 38 19.83 -16.20 1.70
N GLY A 39 20.80 -15.80 0.89
CA GLY A 39 20.73 -15.98 -0.55
C GLY A 39 20.79 -17.46 -0.90
N SER A 40 19.86 -17.89 -1.75
CA SER A 40 19.86 -19.23 -2.34
C SER A 40 20.19 -19.21 -3.83
N LEU A 41 20.45 -18.03 -4.42
CA LEU A 41 20.92 -17.93 -5.81
C LEU A 41 22.41 -18.29 -5.89
N PRO A 42 22.81 -19.16 -6.83
CA PRO A 42 24.22 -19.44 -7.10
C PRO A 42 25.03 -18.16 -7.35
N GLY A 43 26.15 -17.99 -6.65
CA GLY A 43 26.99 -16.79 -6.71
C GLY A 43 26.52 -15.62 -5.83
N HIS A 44 25.43 -15.79 -5.07
CA HIS A 44 24.90 -14.79 -4.13
C HIS A 44 24.76 -15.36 -2.70
N GLU A 45 25.44 -16.46 -2.38
CA GLU A 45 25.33 -17.18 -1.10
C GLU A 45 25.84 -16.35 0.08
N HIS A 46 26.80 -15.46 -0.17
CA HIS A 46 27.44 -14.60 0.83
C HIS A 46 26.92 -13.15 0.81
N HIS A 47 25.98 -12.85 -0.07
CA HIS A 47 25.45 -11.50 -0.20
C HIS A 47 24.48 -11.14 0.92
N GLN A 48 24.35 -9.84 1.19
CA GLN A 48 23.35 -9.30 2.09
C GLN A 48 21.99 -9.25 1.42
N TRP A 49 21.10 -10.15 1.83
CA TRP A 49 19.69 -10.12 1.45
C TRP A 49 18.87 -9.55 2.60
N LEU A 50 18.04 -8.56 2.30
CA LEU A 50 17.16 -7.93 3.27
C LEU A 50 15.71 -8.15 2.87
N GLU A 51 14.91 -8.54 3.85
CA GLU A 51 13.47 -8.56 3.74
C GLU A 51 12.88 -7.42 4.57
N LYS A 52 12.07 -6.60 3.92
CA LYS A 52 11.31 -5.50 4.52
C LYS A 52 9.83 -5.78 4.35
N ASN A 53 9.05 -5.50 5.39
CA ASN A 53 7.60 -5.69 5.38
C ASN A 53 6.90 -4.47 5.96
N ILE A 54 5.81 -4.04 5.33
CA ILE A 54 4.89 -3.06 5.89
C ILE A 54 3.51 -3.69 6.00
N LYS A 55 2.95 -3.69 7.20
CA LYS A 55 1.60 -4.16 7.48
C LYS A 55 0.64 -2.97 7.46
N LEU A 56 -0.42 -3.07 6.66
CA LEU A 56 -1.55 -2.16 6.64
C LEU A 56 -2.74 -2.86 7.29
N ASN A 57 -3.52 -2.16 8.09
CA ASN A 57 -4.68 -2.71 8.80
C ASN A 57 -5.82 -1.71 8.69
N SER A 58 -7.00 -2.18 8.29
CA SER A 58 -8.24 -1.39 8.22
C SER A 58 -9.11 -1.52 9.46
N GLY A 59 -8.73 -2.38 10.41
CA GLY A 59 -9.59 -2.85 11.50
C GLY A 59 -10.49 -4.03 11.11
N LYS A 60 -10.76 -4.23 9.81
CA LYS A 60 -11.50 -5.40 9.28
C LYS A 60 -10.56 -6.47 8.75
N THR A 61 -9.56 -6.08 7.97
CA THR A 61 -8.53 -6.97 7.43
C THR A 61 -7.16 -6.32 7.49
N SER A 62 -6.12 -7.11 7.25
CA SER A 62 -4.76 -6.61 7.20
C SER A 62 -3.97 -7.21 6.06
N TYR A 63 -3.42 -6.34 5.22
CA TYR A 63 -2.50 -6.70 4.16
C TYR A 63 -1.07 -6.47 4.59
N THR A 64 -0.14 -7.26 4.07
CA THR A 64 1.30 -7.00 4.22
C THR A 64 1.91 -6.82 2.85
N ILE A 65 2.67 -5.74 2.66
CA ILE A 65 3.49 -5.51 1.49
C ILE A 65 4.93 -5.85 1.84
N LYS A 66 5.58 -6.58 0.94
CA LYS A 66 6.92 -7.11 1.14
C LYS A 66 7.85 -6.71 0.02
N ASN A 67 9.09 -6.39 0.39
CA ASN A 67 10.22 -6.33 -0.52
C ASN A 67 11.33 -7.25 -0.01
N SER A 68 11.83 -8.12 -0.88
CA SER A 68 12.99 -8.99 -0.61
C SER A 68 14.05 -8.73 -1.66
N ALA A 69 15.18 -8.16 -1.28
CA ALA A 69 16.20 -7.71 -2.22
C ALA A 69 17.61 -8.03 -1.72
N CYS A 70 18.48 -8.38 -2.66
CA CYS A 70 19.92 -8.36 -2.48
C CYS A 70 20.45 -7.01 -2.98
N ASN A 71 20.94 -6.19 -2.07
CA ASN A 71 21.59 -4.91 -2.37
C ASN A 71 23.01 -4.96 -1.79
N ASP A 72 23.79 -5.92 -2.28
CA ASP A 72 25.14 -6.14 -1.78
C ASP A 72 26.13 -5.13 -2.39
N LYS A 73 27.17 -4.78 -1.64
CA LYS A 73 28.23 -3.89 -2.13
C LYS A 73 28.97 -4.47 -3.33
N ALA A 74 28.90 -5.78 -3.55
CA ALA A 74 29.46 -6.45 -4.73
C ALA A 74 28.84 -5.98 -6.05
N HIS A 75 27.63 -5.41 -6.05
CA HIS A 75 26.93 -4.94 -7.26
C HIS A 75 26.20 -3.61 -6.99
N PRO A 76 26.93 -2.49 -6.85
CA PRO A 76 26.36 -1.21 -6.52
C PRO A 76 25.36 -0.75 -7.59
N GLY A 77 24.17 -0.30 -7.15
CA GLY A 77 23.13 0.22 -8.04
C GLY A 77 22.29 -0.85 -8.73
N VAL A 78 22.49 -2.13 -8.42
CA VAL A 78 21.68 -3.23 -8.93
C VAL A 78 20.95 -3.90 -7.76
N SER A 79 19.72 -4.32 -7.99
CA SER A 79 18.98 -5.17 -7.05
C SER A 79 18.79 -6.56 -7.65
N TYR A 80 19.00 -7.58 -6.83
CA TYR A 80 18.66 -8.96 -7.21
C TYR A 80 17.54 -9.50 -6.34
N HIS A 81 16.67 -10.28 -6.96
CA HIS A 81 15.52 -10.90 -6.31
C HIS A 81 15.57 -12.40 -6.53
N TYR A 82 15.20 -13.15 -5.49
CA TYR A 82 15.14 -14.61 -5.60
C TYR A 82 13.95 -15.05 -6.46
N GLU A 83 12.78 -14.45 -6.26
CA GLU A 83 11.54 -14.77 -6.99
C GLU A 83 10.84 -13.50 -7.50
N GLY A 84 10.67 -12.49 -6.63
CA GLY A 84 10.12 -11.18 -7.00
C GLY A 84 10.43 -10.11 -5.95
N TYR A 85 9.88 -8.90 -6.15
CA TYR A 85 10.27 -7.72 -5.39
C TYR A 85 9.12 -6.92 -4.77
N ILE A 86 7.88 -7.14 -5.22
CA ILE A 86 6.66 -6.68 -4.52
C ILE A 86 5.82 -7.91 -4.19
N GLY A 87 5.84 -8.31 -2.92
CA GLY A 87 5.13 -9.47 -2.39
C GLY A 87 3.94 -9.08 -1.53
N MET A 88 2.96 -9.99 -1.41
CA MET A 88 1.79 -9.82 -0.53
C MET A 88 1.64 -11.00 0.44
N PRO A 89 2.38 -11.08 1.55
CA PRO A 89 2.38 -12.27 2.43
C PRO A 89 1.11 -12.51 3.24
N ALA A 90 0.26 -11.49 3.37
CA ALA A 90 -0.99 -11.55 4.11
C ALA A 90 -2.04 -10.72 3.37
N PRO A 91 -3.35 -11.06 3.48
CA PRO A 91 -3.97 -12.00 4.43
C PRO A 91 -3.63 -13.49 4.28
N SER A 92 -3.34 -13.97 3.08
CA SER A 92 -2.79 -15.31 2.84
C SER A 92 -1.53 -15.21 1.99
N SER A 93 -0.68 -16.24 2.03
CA SER A 93 0.60 -16.22 1.30
C SER A 93 0.47 -16.63 -0.17
N CYS A 94 -0.61 -17.31 -0.54
CA CYS A 94 -0.78 -17.93 -1.86
C CYS A 94 -1.66 -17.12 -2.80
N ASN A 95 -2.79 -16.57 -2.31
CA ASN A 95 -3.74 -15.85 -3.13
C ASN A 95 -3.06 -14.77 -3.96
N TRP A 96 -2.55 -13.72 -3.36
CA TRP A 96 -1.54 -12.88 -4.00
C TRP A 96 -0.16 -13.35 -3.58
N TYR A 97 0.73 -13.56 -4.54
CA TYR A 97 1.99 -14.24 -4.25
C TYR A 97 2.86 -13.48 -3.23
N HIS A 98 3.20 -14.14 -2.11
CA HIS A 98 3.90 -13.50 -1.00
C HIS A 98 5.29 -12.92 -1.33
N ARG A 99 5.94 -13.35 -2.41
CA ARG A 99 7.30 -12.88 -2.79
C ARG A 99 7.36 -12.06 -4.07
N GLY A 100 6.28 -12.02 -4.87
CA GLY A 100 6.31 -11.38 -6.18
C GLY A 100 4.94 -11.34 -6.82
N PHE A 101 3.93 -10.82 -6.13
CA PHE A 101 2.59 -10.71 -6.70
C PHE A 101 2.51 -9.64 -7.78
N MET A 102 3.42 -8.65 -7.77
CA MET A 102 3.43 -7.56 -8.76
C MET A 102 4.85 -7.26 -9.26
N PHE A 103 4.97 -7.17 -10.57
CA PHE A 103 6.15 -6.71 -11.30
C PHE A 103 5.74 -5.56 -12.21
N ILE A 104 6.67 -4.65 -12.43
CA ILE A 104 6.47 -3.36 -13.08
C ILE A 104 7.61 -3.16 -14.05
N ALA A 105 7.28 -2.89 -15.31
CA ALA A 105 8.27 -2.49 -16.30
C ALA A 105 7.94 -1.10 -16.87
N ILE A 106 8.96 -0.26 -16.98
CA ILE A 106 8.90 1.03 -17.68
C ILE A 106 9.78 0.93 -18.93
N ASN A 107 9.21 1.21 -20.10
CA ASN A 107 9.89 1.08 -21.39
C ASN A 107 10.58 -0.29 -21.57
N GLY A 108 9.92 -1.35 -21.10
CA GLY A 108 10.42 -2.73 -21.17
C GLY A 108 11.50 -3.10 -20.14
N LYS A 109 11.89 -2.19 -19.24
CA LYS A 109 12.85 -2.44 -18.17
C LYS A 109 12.13 -2.74 -16.85
N ASP A 110 12.37 -3.92 -16.30
CA ASP A 110 11.80 -4.35 -15.02
C ASP A 110 12.43 -3.58 -13.84
N LEU A 111 11.58 -2.99 -12.99
CA LEU A 111 12.02 -2.19 -11.85
C LEU A 111 12.68 -3.02 -10.75
N GLY A 112 12.49 -4.34 -10.72
CA GLY A 112 13.19 -5.25 -9.81
C GLY A 112 14.69 -5.28 -10.05
N SER A 113 15.20 -4.82 -11.19
CA SER A 113 16.65 -4.66 -11.35
C SER A 113 17.22 -3.41 -10.65
N ILE A 114 16.35 -2.53 -10.14
CA ILE A 114 16.70 -1.20 -9.61
C ILE A 114 16.42 -1.18 -8.10
N PRO A 115 17.40 -0.82 -7.26
CA PRO A 115 17.18 -0.68 -5.82
C PRO A 115 16.09 0.35 -5.51
N LEU A 116 15.27 0.05 -4.51
CA LEU A 116 14.31 1.01 -3.97
C LEU A 116 15.03 2.22 -3.37
N THR A 117 14.57 3.41 -3.75
CA THR A 117 14.95 4.67 -3.11
C THR A 117 14.21 4.86 -1.79
N ASP A 118 12.96 4.40 -1.71
CA ASP A 118 12.16 4.45 -0.48
C ASP A 118 11.22 3.25 -0.36
N PHE A 119 11.00 2.80 0.89
CA PHE A 119 9.95 1.87 1.28
C PHE A 119 9.50 2.21 2.70
N SER A 120 8.48 3.04 2.82
CA SER A 120 8.10 3.69 4.09
C SER A 120 6.58 3.68 4.33
N VAL A 121 6.21 3.80 5.60
CA VAL A 121 4.85 4.13 6.01
C VAL A 121 4.65 5.63 5.85
N LEU A 122 3.58 6.02 5.16
CA LEU A 122 3.24 7.43 4.94
C LEU A 122 2.19 7.93 5.92
N GLU A 123 1.23 7.08 6.29
CA GLU A 123 0.16 7.44 7.19
C GLU A 123 -0.35 6.20 7.93
N LYS A 124 -0.61 6.36 9.23
CA LYS A 124 -1.17 5.29 10.08
C LYS A 124 -2.69 5.45 10.21
N SER A 125 -3.16 6.69 10.28
CA SER A 125 -4.55 7.11 10.48
C SER A 125 -4.73 8.50 9.88
N PRO A 126 -5.90 8.84 9.26
CA PRO A 126 -7.16 8.08 9.21
C PRO A 126 -7.19 6.94 8.18
N GLN A 127 -6.12 6.79 7.41
CA GLN A 127 -5.91 5.72 6.43
C GLN A 127 -4.55 5.06 6.68
N ALA A 128 -4.47 3.76 6.43
CA ALA A 128 -3.19 3.05 6.44
C ALA A 128 -2.57 3.16 5.05
N LEU A 129 -1.46 3.88 4.91
CA LEU A 129 -0.82 4.20 3.64
C LEU A 129 0.67 3.89 3.70
N CYS A 130 1.20 3.22 2.68
CA CYS A 130 2.64 3.05 2.50
C CYS A 130 3.05 3.28 1.04
N GLN A 131 4.35 3.46 0.81
CA GLN A 131 4.89 3.66 -0.52
C GLN A 131 6.16 2.86 -0.79
N MET A 132 6.39 2.60 -2.07
CA MET A 132 7.65 2.10 -2.63
C MET A 132 8.05 3.03 -3.77
N VAL A 133 9.31 3.50 -3.79
CA VAL A 133 9.79 4.46 -4.79
C VAL A 133 11.03 3.94 -5.50
N TRP A 134 11.04 4.04 -6.82
CA TRP A 134 12.18 3.79 -7.69
C TRP A 134 12.56 5.07 -8.42
N ASP A 135 13.84 5.41 -8.39
CA ASP A 135 14.40 6.43 -9.25
C ASP A 135 15.11 5.79 -10.44
N THR A 136 14.49 5.84 -11.62
CA THR A 136 15.03 5.23 -12.84
C THR A 136 15.59 6.31 -13.78
N PRO A 137 16.47 5.94 -14.73
CA PRO A 137 16.95 6.88 -15.75
C PRO A 137 15.83 7.50 -16.61
N GLU A 138 14.71 6.81 -16.78
CA GLU A 138 13.57 7.23 -17.61
C GLU A 138 12.52 8.02 -16.84
N ALA A 139 12.24 7.64 -15.60
CA ALA A 139 11.17 8.20 -14.78
C ALA A 139 11.41 7.98 -13.28
N THR A 140 10.85 8.86 -12.46
CA THR A 140 10.60 8.49 -11.06
C THR A 140 9.28 7.72 -10.99
N VAL A 141 9.30 6.55 -10.37
CA VAL A 141 8.13 5.67 -10.26
C VAL A 141 7.83 5.43 -8.79
N TYR A 142 6.58 5.50 -8.40
CA TYR A 142 6.17 5.05 -7.07
C TYR A 142 4.91 4.20 -7.13
N VAL A 143 4.82 3.29 -6.17
CA VAL A 143 3.61 2.53 -5.87
C VAL A 143 3.18 2.88 -4.46
N ARG A 144 1.92 3.25 -4.29
CA ARG A 144 1.31 3.44 -2.98
C ARG A 144 0.22 2.43 -2.74
N PHE A 145 0.20 1.88 -1.53
CA PHE A 145 -0.81 0.94 -1.08
C PHE A 145 -1.59 1.53 0.07
N MET A 146 -2.92 1.39 0.03
CA MET A 146 -3.81 2.03 0.97
C MET A 146 -4.92 1.10 1.45
N GLN A 147 -5.28 1.23 2.73
CA GLN A 147 -6.54 0.74 3.28
C GLN A 147 -7.24 1.86 4.05
N LEU A 148 -8.53 2.04 3.78
CA LEU A 148 -9.43 2.89 4.56
C LEU A 148 -10.02 2.11 5.74
N PRO A 149 -10.61 2.79 6.74
CA PRO A 149 -11.28 2.12 7.86
C PRO A 149 -12.37 1.17 7.38
N GLY A 150 -12.31 -0.10 7.82
CA GLY A 150 -13.30 -1.11 7.47
C GLY A 150 -13.14 -1.77 6.09
N ASP A 151 -12.14 -1.37 5.30
CA ASP A 151 -11.85 -1.99 4.00
C ASP A 151 -11.52 -3.49 4.17
N ASP A 152 -11.95 -4.32 3.23
CA ASP A 152 -11.48 -5.70 3.06
C ASP A 152 -10.54 -5.89 1.85
N MET A 153 -10.23 -4.79 1.17
CA MET A 153 -9.38 -4.71 -0.01
C MET A 153 -8.13 -3.89 0.27
N LEU A 154 -7.15 -4.09 -0.61
CA LEU A 154 -5.98 -3.26 -0.74
C LEU A 154 -6.11 -2.38 -1.99
N ARG A 155 -6.02 -1.07 -1.81
CA ARG A 155 -5.95 -0.12 -2.92
C ARG A 155 -4.50 0.07 -3.33
N CYS A 156 -4.26 0.23 -4.62
CA CYS A 156 -2.93 0.40 -5.18
C CYS A 156 -2.95 1.48 -6.26
N ARG A 157 -2.05 2.47 -6.13
CA ARG A 157 -1.75 3.43 -7.19
C ARG A 157 -0.30 3.30 -7.59
N LEU A 158 -0.07 2.94 -8.84
CA LEU A 158 1.20 3.14 -9.52
C LEU A 158 1.18 4.54 -10.15
N HIS A 159 2.25 5.29 -9.99
CA HIS A 159 2.44 6.59 -10.63
C HIS A 159 3.86 6.68 -11.21
N TRP A 160 4.01 7.38 -12.33
CA TRP A 160 5.29 7.63 -12.96
C TRP A 160 5.37 9.06 -13.49
N THR A 161 6.51 9.69 -13.23
CA THR A 161 6.85 11.01 -13.75
C THR A 161 8.10 10.89 -14.61
N PRO A 162 8.02 11.10 -15.94
CA PRO A 162 9.20 11.09 -16.80
C PRO A 162 10.25 12.09 -16.31
N LYS A 163 11.53 11.73 -16.41
CA LYS A 163 12.63 12.69 -16.20
C LYS A 163 12.64 13.76 -17.29
N ALA A 164 13.31 14.89 -17.03
CA ALA A 164 13.53 15.92 -18.04
C ALA A 164 14.09 15.29 -19.34
N ASP A 165 13.49 15.65 -20.47
CA ASP A 165 13.84 15.14 -21.81
C ASP A 165 13.66 13.62 -22.02
N LYS A 166 13.01 12.92 -21.09
CA LYS A 166 12.64 11.50 -21.24
C LYS A 166 11.16 11.34 -21.52
N LYS A 167 10.81 10.19 -22.10
CA LYS A 167 9.43 9.77 -22.33
C LYS A 167 9.21 8.38 -21.76
N VAL A 168 8.02 8.19 -21.21
CA VAL A 168 7.49 6.87 -20.89
C VAL A 168 6.57 6.49 -22.04
N GLU A 169 6.95 5.44 -22.77
CA GLU A 169 6.27 4.93 -23.96
C GLU A 169 5.56 3.61 -23.69
N ALA A 170 5.98 2.87 -22.66
CA ALA A 170 5.33 1.64 -22.23
C ALA A 170 5.37 1.53 -20.69
N VAL A 171 4.24 1.12 -20.12
CA VAL A 171 4.11 0.76 -18.71
C VAL A 171 3.41 -0.58 -18.63
N GLN A 172 4.06 -1.56 -18.01
CA GLN A 172 3.58 -2.93 -17.97
C GLN A 172 3.52 -3.41 -16.54
N LEU A 173 2.41 -4.02 -16.17
CA LEU A 173 2.23 -4.72 -14.91
C LEU A 173 2.08 -6.22 -15.18
N LYS A 174 2.81 -7.02 -14.43
CA LYS A 174 2.59 -8.47 -14.36
C LYS A 174 2.18 -8.80 -12.93
N LEU A 175 1.01 -9.40 -12.80
CA LEU A 175 0.43 -9.83 -11.53
C LEU A 175 0.47 -11.35 -11.44
N VAL A 176 0.75 -11.90 -10.25
CA VAL A 176 0.85 -13.34 -10.01
C VAL A 176 0.04 -13.73 -8.79
N CYS A 177 -0.86 -14.70 -8.97
CA CYS A 177 -1.69 -15.26 -7.92
C CYS A 177 -1.70 -16.79 -7.93
N TYR A 178 -1.91 -17.40 -6.76
CA TYR A 178 -2.14 -18.83 -6.56
C TYR A 178 -3.40 -18.99 -5.70
N PRO A 179 -4.60 -18.85 -6.29
CA PRO A 179 -5.85 -18.87 -5.53
C PRO A 179 -5.93 -20.08 -4.60
N SER A 180 -6.41 -19.93 -3.38
CA SER A 180 -6.63 -21.00 -2.42
C SER A 180 -5.40 -21.77 -1.88
N PHE A 181 -4.30 -22.00 -2.60
CA PHE A 181 -3.15 -22.81 -2.11
C PHE A 181 -1.93 -22.84 -3.06
N PHE A 182 -0.78 -23.33 -2.56
CA PHE A 182 0.43 -23.63 -3.35
C PHE A 182 0.63 -25.15 -3.58
N THR A 183 0.10 -25.73 -4.65
CA THR A 183 0.61 -27.04 -5.13
C THR A 183 0.31 -27.26 -6.61
N ASN A 184 1.23 -27.95 -7.28
CA ASN A 184 1.15 -28.36 -8.68
C ASN A 184 1.08 -29.88 -8.82
N LYS A 185 0.95 -30.65 -7.72
CA LYS A 185 0.98 -32.11 -7.83
C LYS A 185 -0.32 -32.65 -8.43
N PRO A 186 -0.25 -33.56 -9.42
CA PRO A 186 -1.43 -34.09 -10.11
C PRO A 186 -2.46 -34.74 -9.18
N GLU A 187 -2.02 -35.43 -8.11
CA GLU A 187 -2.90 -36.09 -7.14
C GLU A 187 -3.77 -35.13 -6.32
N HIS A 188 -3.44 -33.84 -6.35
CA HIS A 188 -4.20 -32.78 -5.70
C HIS A 188 -5.29 -32.21 -6.61
N GLY A 189 -5.20 -32.37 -7.93
CA GLY A 189 -6.24 -32.05 -8.90
C GLY A 189 -6.86 -30.65 -8.77
N PRO A 190 -6.08 -29.54 -8.77
CA PRO A 190 -6.63 -28.19 -8.84
C PRO A 190 -7.62 -28.04 -10.00
N ASP A 191 -8.67 -27.26 -9.80
CA ASP A 191 -9.50 -26.74 -10.89
C ASP A 191 -9.54 -25.22 -10.82
N ARG A 192 -8.42 -24.61 -11.20
CA ARG A 192 -8.26 -23.16 -11.30
C ARG A 192 -9.25 -22.58 -12.30
N ILE A 193 -9.94 -21.55 -11.88
CA ILE A 193 -10.86 -20.78 -12.72
C ILE A 193 -10.55 -19.29 -12.64
N ILE A 194 -10.98 -18.60 -13.69
CA ILE A 194 -11.23 -17.16 -13.61
C ILE A 194 -12.70 -16.88 -13.90
N VAL A 195 -13.21 -15.84 -13.26
CA VAL A 195 -14.54 -15.27 -13.53
C VAL A 195 -14.38 -13.79 -13.80
N THR A 196 -14.94 -13.33 -14.91
CA THR A 196 -15.20 -11.92 -15.21
C THR A 196 -16.70 -11.74 -15.46
N PRO A 197 -17.23 -10.51 -15.51
CA PRO A 197 -18.62 -10.28 -15.92
C PRO A 197 -19.03 -10.94 -17.24
N ARG A 198 -18.08 -11.17 -18.16
CA ARG A 198 -18.36 -11.76 -19.47
C ARG A 198 -18.28 -13.28 -19.50
N LEU A 199 -17.45 -13.89 -18.66
CA LEU A 199 -17.15 -15.32 -18.78
C LEU A 199 -16.66 -15.95 -17.48
N THR A 200 -16.81 -17.27 -17.44
CA THR A 200 -16.07 -18.16 -16.54
C THR A 200 -15.20 -19.06 -17.40
N ALA A 201 -13.92 -19.19 -17.08
CA ALA A 201 -13.00 -20.09 -17.76
C ALA A 201 -12.27 -20.99 -16.77
N HIS A 202 -12.14 -22.27 -17.14
CA HIS A 202 -11.34 -23.24 -16.41
C HIS A 202 -9.98 -23.43 -17.08
N HIS A 203 -8.95 -23.64 -16.28
CA HIS A 203 -7.60 -23.84 -16.80
C HIS A 203 -7.48 -25.07 -17.72
N ARG A 204 -8.27 -26.13 -17.47
CA ARG A 204 -8.31 -27.34 -18.32
C ARG A 204 -8.81 -27.08 -19.75
N ASP A 205 -9.61 -26.03 -19.92
CA ASP A 205 -10.24 -25.69 -21.20
C ASP A 205 -9.52 -24.53 -21.90
N ALA A 206 -8.63 -23.83 -21.19
CA ALA A 206 -7.89 -22.68 -21.71
C ALA A 206 -6.81 -23.11 -22.70
N LYS A 207 -6.97 -22.74 -23.99
CA LYS A 207 -6.00 -23.03 -25.07
C LYS A 207 -5.01 -21.90 -25.34
N GLY A 208 -4.94 -20.90 -24.45
CA GLY A 208 -4.09 -19.73 -24.60
C GLY A 208 -4.42 -18.64 -23.58
N LYS A 209 -3.94 -17.43 -23.85
CA LYS A 209 -4.22 -16.23 -23.04
C LYS A 209 -5.67 -15.80 -23.22
N ILE A 210 -6.32 -15.45 -22.12
CA ILE A 210 -7.69 -14.93 -22.11
C ILE A 210 -7.61 -13.40 -22.13
N PRO A 211 -8.06 -12.72 -23.20
CA PRO A 211 -7.99 -11.26 -23.28
C PRO A 211 -9.00 -10.61 -22.32
N LEU A 212 -8.56 -9.56 -21.64
CA LEU A 212 -9.42 -8.69 -20.83
C LEU A 212 -10.00 -7.60 -21.72
N GLN A 213 -11.30 -7.35 -21.56
CA GLN A 213 -12.03 -6.28 -22.22
C GLN A 213 -12.22 -5.15 -21.23
N ALA A 214 -11.40 -4.10 -21.36
CA ALA A 214 -11.34 -3.02 -20.38
C ALA A 214 -12.72 -2.44 -20.06
N ALA A 215 -13.61 -2.24 -21.04
CA ALA A 215 -14.94 -1.66 -20.78
C ALA A 215 -15.88 -2.61 -20.03
N GLU A 216 -15.82 -3.91 -20.30
CA GLU A 216 -16.80 -4.91 -19.86
C GLU A 216 -16.35 -5.69 -18.61
N ASP A 217 -15.06 -5.99 -18.50
CA ASP A 217 -14.50 -6.80 -17.40
C ASP A 217 -14.26 -5.91 -16.17
N ALA A 218 -15.33 -5.61 -15.44
CA ALA A 218 -15.29 -4.77 -14.24
C ALA A 218 -14.42 -5.33 -13.10
N PHE A 219 -14.20 -6.63 -13.09
CA PHE A 219 -13.32 -7.33 -12.16
C PHE A 219 -12.74 -8.57 -12.85
N VAL A 220 -11.69 -9.11 -12.23
CA VAL A 220 -11.21 -10.47 -12.50
C VAL A 220 -11.11 -11.19 -11.17
N PHE A 221 -11.89 -12.26 -11.03
CA PHE A 221 -11.94 -13.12 -9.86
C PHE A 221 -11.19 -14.41 -10.17
N TYR A 222 -10.34 -14.85 -9.25
CA TYR A 222 -9.48 -16.01 -9.40
C TYR A 222 -9.79 -17.00 -8.27
N ALA A 223 -10.06 -18.24 -8.63
CA ALA A 223 -10.51 -19.24 -7.67
C ALA A 223 -10.04 -20.65 -8.06
N ASP A 224 -10.38 -21.61 -7.20
CA ASP A 224 -10.26 -23.03 -7.46
C ASP A 224 -11.56 -23.72 -7.03
N THR A 225 -12.19 -24.49 -7.93
CA THR A 225 -13.47 -25.14 -7.61
C THR A 225 -13.31 -26.37 -6.73
N VAL A 226 -12.11 -26.96 -6.68
CA VAL A 226 -11.79 -28.11 -5.82
C VAL A 226 -11.33 -27.62 -4.45
N TYR A 227 -10.45 -26.61 -4.42
CA TYR A 227 -9.93 -26.00 -3.20
C TYR A 227 -10.73 -24.75 -2.82
N ASP A 228 -11.97 -24.99 -2.44
CA ASP A 228 -12.86 -23.98 -1.88
C ASP A 228 -13.02 -24.21 -0.37
N VAL A 229 -13.12 -23.12 0.39
CA VAL A 229 -13.45 -23.16 1.81
C VAL A 229 -14.77 -23.88 2.05
N ALA A 230 -15.72 -23.82 1.10
CA ALA A 230 -16.97 -24.59 1.16
C ALA A 230 -16.77 -26.12 1.19
N ASN A 231 -15.62 -26.60 0.72
CA ASN A 231 -15.23 -28.00 0.72
C ASN A 231 -14.21 -28.33 1.84
N ASP A 232 -14.06 -27.44 2.83
CA ASP A 232 -13.03 -27.50 3.87
C ASP A 232 -11.59 -27.60 3.29
N LYS A 233 -11.35 -26.95 2.15
CA LYS A 233 -10.07 -26.97 1.43
C LYS A 233 -9.60 -25.58 1.04
N GLY A 234 -8.29 -25.40 0.99
CA GLY A 234 -7.69 -24.13 0.56
C GLY A 234 -7.99 -22.97 1.52
N VAL A 235 -7.55 -21.78 1.13
CA VAL A 235 -7.66 -20.56 1.95
C VAL A 235 -8.64 -19.53 1.39
N GLY A 236 -9.30 -19.80 0.26
CA GLY A 236 -10.24 -18.89 -0.40
C GLY A 236 -9.70 -18.26 -1.68
N PRO A 237 -10.55 -17.57 -2.46
CA PRO A 237 -10.22 -17.00 -3.76
C PRO A 237 -9.49 -15.66 -3.64
N CYS A 238 -9.15 -15.01 -4.76
CA CYS A 238 -8.72 -13.61 -4.76
C CYS A 238 -9.29 -12.88 -5.97
N ALA A 239 -9.22 -11.55 -5.97
CA ALA A 239 -9.74 -10.76 -7.09
C ALA A 239 -9.00 -9.45 -7.28
N MET A 240 -9.10 -8.91 -8.49
CA MET A 240 -8.66 -7.56 -8.81
C MET A 240 -9.72 -6.75 -9.53
N VAL A 241 -9.69 -5.44 -9.32
CA VAL A 241 -10.38 -4.42 -10.11
C VAL A 241 -9.34 -3.43 -10.63
N PHE A 242 -9.51 -2.95 -11.85
CA PHE A 242 -8.63 -1.96 -12.49
C PHE A 242 -9.46 -0.85 -13.12
N ALA A 243 -8.86 0.35 -13.23
CA ALA A 243 -9.51 1.48 -13.88
C ALA A 243 -9.55 1.26 -15.41
N PRO A 244 -10.75 1.22 -16.04
CA PRO A 244 -10.87 0.93 -17.47
C PRO A 244 -10.08 1.89 -18.34
N ASP A 245 -10.21 3.17 -18.04
CA ASP A 245 -9.68 4.23 -18.88
C ASP A 245 -8.16 4.32 -18.84
N GLN A 246 -7.53 3.61 -17.89
CA GLN A 246 -6.08 3.53 -17.74
C GLN A 246 -5.47 2.30 -18.40
N LEU A 247 -6.28 1.30 -18.76
CA LEU A 247 -5.81 0.07 -19.40
C LEU A 247 -5.74 0.25 -20.93
N LEU A 248 -4.60 -0.08 -21.53
CA LEU A 248 -4.44 -0.17 -22.98
C LEU A 248 -4.81 -1.58 -23.46
N LYS A 249 -4.29 -2.61 -22.78
CA LYS A 249 -4.53 -4.02 -23.09
C LYS A 249 -4.31 -4.86 -21.83
N GLY A 250 -5.06 -5.95 -21.68
CA GLY A 250 -4.78 -6.93 -20.63
C GLY A 250 -5.04 -8.36 -21.08
N ASP A 251 -4.35 -9.31 -20.47
CA ASP A 251 -4.60 -10.74 -20.65
C ASP A 251 -4.29 -11.57 -19.41
N VAL A 252 -4.99 -12.69 -19.27
CA VAL A 252 -4.78 -13.68 -18.22
C VAL A 252 -4.22 -14.96 -18.82
N SER A 253 -3.10 -15.41 -18.29
CA SER A 253 -2.55 -16.75 -18.51
C SER A 253 -3.03 -17.66 -17.38
N LEU A 254 -4.06 -18.46 -17.68
CA LEU A 254 -4.69 -19.37 -16.74
C LEU A 254 -4.01 -20.74 -16.79
N SER A 255 -3.36 -21.14 -15.69
CA SER A 255 -2.72 -22.45 -15.55
C SER A 255 -3.26 -23.21 -14.33
N SER A 256 -2.88 -24.47 -14.18
CA SER A 256 -3.23 -25.29 -13.01
C SER A 256 -2.48 -24.90 -11.72
N TYR A 257 -1.43 -24.09 -11.80
CA TYR A 257 -0.63 -23.68 -10.64
C TYR A 257 -0.69 -22.17 -10.39
N ALA A 258 0.15 -21.40 -11.09
CA ALA A 258 0.16 -19.94 -11.03
C ALA A 258 -0.78 -19.36 -12.08
N ILE A 259 -1.56 -18.35 -11.72
CA ILE A 259 -2.26 -17.51 -12.69
C ILE A 259 -1.46 -16.22 -12.82
N THR A 260 -1.22 -15.81 -14.07
CA THR A 260 -0.54 -14.55 -14.36
C THR A 260 -1.46 -13.62 -15.12
N THR A 261 -1.56 -12.37 -14.69
CA THR A 261 -2.31 -11.33 -15.40
C THR A 261 -1.36 -10.23 -15.85
N ASN A 262 -1.33 -9.97 -17.16
CA ASN A 262 -0.52 -8.93 -17.75
C ASN A 262 -1.41 -7.74 -18.10
N LEU A 263 -0.99 -6.53 -17.72
CA LEU A 263 -1.70 -5.28 -18.01
C LEU A 263 -0.72 -4.29 -18.64
N ASP A 264 -1.01 -3.87 -19.85
CA ASP A 264 -0.35 -2.75 -20.51
C ASP A 264 -1.15 -1.49 -20.17
N MET A 265 -0.54 -0.57 -19.41
CA MET A 265 -1.19 0.68 -18.99
C MET A 265 -0.95 1.79 -20.01
N LYS A 266 -1.87 2.76 -20.09
CA LYS A 266 -1.71 3.93 -20.96
C LYS A 266 -0.60 4.84 -20.40
N PRO A 267 0.57 4.92 -21.04
CA PRO A 267 1.75 5.58 -20.47
C PRO A 267 1.55 7.10 -20.33
N THR A 268 0.70 7.71 -21.14
CA THR A 268 0.44 9.16 -21.14
C THR A 268 -0.36 9.64 -19.95
N LEU A 269 -0.97 8.74 -19.17
CA LEU A 269 -1.80 9.12 -18.02
C LEU A 269 -1.00 9.36 -16.75
N GLY A 270 0.27 8.94 -16.69
CA GLY A 270 1.12 9.12 -15.50
C GLY A 270 0.74 8.23 -14.30
N GLN A 271 -0.36 7.48 -14.36
CA GLN A 271 -0.83 6.65 -13.26
C GLN A 271 -1.67 5.44 -13.69
N ALA A 272 -1.74 4.46 -12.79
CA ALA A 272 -2.56 3.27 -12.87
C ALA A 272 -3.12 2.91 -11.48
N ASP A 273 -4.43 2.74 -11.38
CA ASP A 273 -5.19 2.43 -10.17
C ASP A 273 -5.71 0.99 -10.22
N LEU A 274 -5.45 0.24 -9.15
CA LEU A 274 -5.92 -1.13 -8.96
C LEU A 274 -6.47 -1.32 -7.54
N MET A 275 -7.34 -2.31 -7.39
CA MET A 275 -7.79 -2.81 -6.09
C MET A 275 -7.64 -4.32 -6.05
N PHE A 276 -7.23 -4.85 -4.91
CA PHE A 276 -6.97 -6.27 -4.70
C PHE A 276 -7.76 -6.80 -3.50
N TRP A 277 -8.36 -7.97 -3.66
CA TRP A 277 -8.96 -8.75 -2.59
C TRP A 277 -8.22 -10.07 -2.43
N ASP A 278 -7.97 -10.46 -1.19
CA ASP A 278 -7.45 -11.79 -0.85
C ASP A 278 -8.55 -12.77 -0.45
N PHE A 279 -9.76 -12.31 -0.08
CA PHE A 279 -10.88 -13.14 0.38
C PHE A 279 -10.53 -14.34 1.28
N ASN A 280 -9.49 -14.19 2.11
CA ASN A 280 -8.99 -15.25 2.97
C ASN A 280 -10.11 -15.78 3.87
N LYS A 281 -10.23 -17.11 3.92
CA LYS A 281 -11.25 -17.89 4.64
C LYS A 281 -12.69 -17.67 4.15
N GLN A 282 -12.88 -17.11 2.96
CA GLN A 282 -14.20 -17.04 2.35
C GLN A 282 -14.39 -18.15 1.31
N THR A 283 -15.65 -18.58 1.14
CA THR A 283 -16.03 -19.47 0.05
C THR A 283 -15.99 -18.72 -1.28
N ASN A 284 -15.82 -19.45 -2.38
CA ASN A 284 -15.85 -18.84 -3.70
C ASN A 284 -17.17 -18.11 -3.97
N ALA A 285 -18.29 -18.72 -3.57
CA ALA A 285 -19.63 -18.15 -3.77
C ALA A 285 -19.80 -16.81 -3.05
N ASN A 286 -19.49 -16.75 -1.75
CA ASN A 286 -19.66 -15.53 -0.96
C ASN A 286 -18.74 -14.41 -1.44
N ALA A 287 -17.48 -14.75 -1.77
CA ALA A 287 -16.52 -13.78 -2.25
C ALA A 287 -16.90 -13.21 -3.62
N LEU A 288 -17.40 -14.06 -4.54
CA LEU A 288 -17.85 -13.62 -5.85
C LEU A 288 -19.11 -12.75 -5.76
N GLU A 289 -20.09 -13.13 -4.94
CA GLU A 289 -21.30 -12.35 -4.68
C GLU A 289 -20.93 -10.95 -4.14
N GLN A 290 -20.09 -10.90 -3.10
CA GLN A 290 -19.61 -9.65 -2.53
C GLN A 290 -18.91 -8.75 -3.58
N LEU A 291 -18.08 -9.35 -4.44
CA LEU A 291 -17.38 -8.63 -5.49
C LEU A 291 -18.35 -8.09 -6.55
N GLN A 292 -19.33 -8.90 -6.97
CA GLN A 292 -20.33 -8.52 -7.96
C GLN A 292 -21.20 -7.35 -7.47
N ASP A 293 -21.55 -7.34 -6.19
CA ASP A 293 -22.36 -6.29 -5.58
C ASP A 293 -21.65 -4.93 -5.53
N SER A 294 -20.32 -4.92 -5.43
CA SER A 294 -19.53 -3.72 -5.13
C SER A 294 -18.63 -3.23 -6.27
N ALA A 295 -18.22 -4.12 -7.19
CA ALA A 295 -17.18 -3.83 -8.18
C ALA A 295 -17.49 -2.61 -9.05
N SER A 296 -18.72 -2.49 -9.58
CA SER A 296 -19.09 -1.37 -10.45
C SER A 296 -19.01 -0.01 -9.74
N CYS A 297 -19.49 0.07 -8.50
CA CYS A 297 -19.45 1.30 -7.70
C CYS A 297 -18.00 1.65 -7.32
N LEU A 298 -17.21 0.68 -6.88
CA LEU A 298 -15.81 0.88 -6.54
C LEU A 298 -14.99 1.34 -7.75
N ARG A 299 -15.22 0.71 -8.90
CA ARG A 299 -14.55 1.03 -10.16
C ARG A 299 -14.88 2.44 -10.65
N ALA A 300 -16.10 2.92 -10.45
CA ALA A 300 -16.48 4.29 -10.81
C ALA A 300 -15.77 5.36 -9.96
N ASN A 301 -15.37 5.01 -8.73
CA ASN A 301 -14.80 5.97 -7.77
C ASN A 301 -13.29 5.77 -7.51
N MET A 302 -12.67 4.75 -8.10
CA MET A 302 -11.32 4.34 -7.74
C MET A 302 -10.24 5.39 -8.01
N THR A 303 -10.44 6.25 -9.01
CA THR A 303 -9.49 7.30 -9.38
C THR A 303 -9.64 8.57 -8.53
N ALA A 304 -10.78 8.74 -7.85
CA ALA A 304 -11.09 9.95 -7.08
C ALA A 304 -10.37 10.00 -5.72
N LEU A 305 -9.89 8.86 -5.22
CA LEU A 305 -9.19 8.79 -3.94
C LEU A 305 -7.79 9.40 -4.04
N SER A 306 -7.42 10.20 -3.05
CA SER A 306 -6.05 10.64 -2.87
C SER A 306 -5.20 9.51 -2.26
N PHE A 307 -3.97 9.38 -2.74
CA PHE A 307 -2.95 8.53 -2.15
C PHE A 307 -1.85 9.38 -1.51
N GLU A 308 -2.17 10.60 -1.09
CA GLU A 308 -1.29 11.42 -0.28
C GLU A 308 -1.70 11.31 1.19
N ALA A 309 -0.73 11.47 2.09
CA ALA A 309 -1.01 11.49 3.51
C ALA A 309 -1.88 12.70 3.85
N THR A 310 -2.98 12.47 4.56
CA THR A 310 -3.90 13.49 5.06
C THR A 310 -3.16 14.58 5.86
N ALA A 311 -2.19 14.19 6.69
CA ALA A 311 -1.37 15.13 7.45
C ALA A 311 -0.58 16.10 6.56
N LEU A 312 -0.03 15.62 5.45
CA LEU A 312 0.70 16.45 4.48
C LEU A 312 -0.25 17.38 3.73
N GLN A 313 -1.41 16.88 3.31
CA GLN A 313 -2.42 17.68 2.60
C GLN A 313 -2.96 18.83 3.44
N ASN A 314 -3.20 18.57 4.74
CA ASN A 314 -3.74 19.54 5.67
C ASN A 314 -2.66 20.36 6.40
N PHE A 315 -1.38 20.16 6.08
CA PHE A 315 -0.30 20.90 6.72
C PHE A 315 -0.37 22.38 6.34
N ASN A 316 -0.58 23.23 7.35
CA ASN A 316 -0.63 24.68 7.19
C ASN A 316 0.60 25.34 7.86
N PRO A 317 1.63 25.72 7.07
CA PRO A 317 2.82 26.41 7.57
C PRO A 317 2.55 27.65 8.42
N GLU A 318 1.58 28.47 8.00
CA GLU A 318 1.27 29.74 8.66
C GLU A 318 0.65 29.50 10.03
N PHE A 319 -0.29 28.56 10.12
CA PHE A 319 -0.90 28.14 11.39
C PHE A 319 0.17 27.66 12.37
N PHE A 320 1.03 26.71 11.96
CA PHE A 320 2.04 26.16 12.86
C PHE A 320 3.09 27.19 13.26
N THR A 321 3.46 28.11 12.38
CA THR A 321 4.40 29.20 12.70
C THR A 321 3.83 30.14 13.75
N CYS A 322 2.59 30.61 13.55
CA CYS A 322 1.90 31.48 14.50
C CYS A 322 1.66 30.79 15.85
N GLU A 323 1.17 29.56 15.83
CA GLU A 323 0.88 28.79 17.04
C GLU A 323 2.16 28.48 17.82
N LEU A 324 3.25 28.09 17.14
CA LEU A 324 4.53 27.86 17.80
C LEU A 324 5.05 29.12 18.51
N GLY A 325 5.00 30.27 17.84
CA GLY A 325 5.39 31.55 18.44
C GLY A 325 4.59 31.89 19.70
N SER A 326 3.26 31.70 19.65
CA SER A 326 2.36 31.92 20.80
C SER A 326 2.65 30.96 21.95
N LEU A 327 2.84 29.68 21.66
CA LEU A 327 3.10 28.65 22.65
C LEU A 327 4.45 28.84 23.36
N ILE A 328 5.50 29.25 22.64
CA ILE A 328 6.81 29.56 23.24
C ILE A 328 6.66 30.65 24.31
N VAL A 329 5.93 31.73 24.00
CA VAL A 329 5.71 32.83 24.96
C VAL A 329 4.94 32.34 26.19
N ARG A 330 3.88 31.56 25.98
CA ARG A 330 3.03 31.04 27.07
C ARG A 330 3.76 30.02 27.95
N ALA A 331 4.63 29.19 27.38
CA ALA A 331 5.40 28.17 28.09
C ALA A 331 6.63 28.74 28.82
N LYS A 332 6.96 30.02 28.67
CA LYS A 332 8.06 30.70 29.39
C LYS A 332 9.40 29.98 29.20
N GLU A 333 10.06 29.59 30.30
CA GLU A 333 11.38 28.96 30.29
C GLU A 333 11.39 27.63 29.51
N ASP A 334 10.35 26.82 29.66
CA ASP A 334 10.19 25.57 28.90
C ASP A 334 10.07 25.85 27.39
N GLY A 335 9.34 26.92 27.04
CA GLY A 335 9.19 27.39 25.66
C GLY A 335 10.53 27.81 25.04
N ILE A 336 11.32 28.59 25.76
CA ILE A 336 12.66 29.03 25.32
C ILE A 336 13.58 27.82 25.12
N ALA A 337 13.55 26.85 26.03
CA ALA A 337 14.39 25.65 25.96
C ALA A 337 14.06 24.79 24.72
N ARG A 338 12.78 24.71 24.31
CA ARG A 338 12.35 23.89 23.16
C ARG A 338 12.38 24.60 21.82
N GLN A 339 12.34 25.94 21.82
CA GLN A 339 12.24 26.75 20.61
C GLN A 339 13.23 26.35 19.50
N PRO A 340 14.53 26.12 19.76
CA PRO A 340 15.48 25.81 18.68
C PRO A 340 15.11 24.54 17.91
N LYS A 341 14.78 23.46 18.63
CA LYS A 341 14.42 22.17 18.03
C LYS A 341 13.12 22.28 17.23
N LEU A 342 12.07 22.86 17.84
CA LEU A 342 10.76 22.97 17.19
C LEU A 342 10.78 23.89 15.97
N THR A 343 11.53 24.99 16.02
CA THR A 343 11.70 25.90 14.87
C THR A 343 12.43 25.19 13.73
N GLN A 344 13.49 24.44 14.04
CA GLN A 344 14.24 23.67 13.04
C GLN A 344 13.36 22.60 12.38
N SER A 345 12.60 21.83 13.16
CA SER A 345 11.68 20.81 12.64
C SER A 345 10.55 21.42 11.81
N LEU A 346 9.94 22.53 12.26
CA LEU A 346 8.93 23.23 11.48
C LEU A 346 9.47 23.72 10.13
N ASN A 347 10.65 24.35 10.12
CA ASN A 347 11.28 24.80 8.87
C ASN A 347 11.57 23.63 7.91
N ARG A 348 11.97 22.46 8.43
CA ARG A 348 12.15 21.24 7.62
C ARG A 348 10.82 20.77 7.03
N LEU A 349 9.76 20.70 7.83
CA LEU A 349 8.42 20.31 7.34
C LEU A 349 7.91 21.26 6.24
N ILE A 350 8.15 22.57 6.38
CA ILE A 350 7.80 23.57 5.36
C ILE A 350 8.56 23.31 4.05
N ALA A 351 9.88 23.07 4.14
CA ALA A 351 10.69 22.77 2.95
C ALA A 351 10.28 21.44 2.29
N ILE A 352 9.93 20.42 3.09
CA ILE A 352 9.43 19.14 2.59
C ILE A 352 8.06 19.33 1.91
N LYS A 353 7.15 20.10 2.50
CA LYS A 353 5.85 20.44 1.88
C LYS A 353 6.03 21.11 0.52
N GLN A 354 6.96 22.06 0.40
CA GLN A 354 7.27 22.69 -0.88
C GLN A 354 7.79 21.70 -1.93
N ARG A 355 8.62 20.73 -1.52
CA ARG A 355 9.06 19.63 -2.41
C ARG A 355 7.88 18.76 -2.85
N ALA A 356 6.99 18.40 -1.92
CA ALA A 356 5.80 17.61 -2.24
C ALA A 356 4.89 18.34 -3.24
N ASP A 357 4.67 19.65 -3.04
CA ASP A 357 3.87 20.48 -3.95
C ASP A 357 4.51 20.63 -5.34
N ALA A 358 5.84 20.49 -5.42
CA ALA A 358 6.58 20.42 -6.67
C ALA A 358 6.59 19.02 -7.31
N GLY A 359 5.90 18.04 -6.72
CA GLY A 359 5.76 16.68 -7.24
C GLY A 359 6.91 15.73 -6.88
N ASP A 360 7.71 16.03 -5.86
CA ASP A 360 8.74 15.11 -5.36
C ASP A 360 8.10 13.92 -4.61
N PRO A 361 8.22 12.68 -5.12
CA PRO A 361 7.58 11.52 -4.51
C PRO A 361 8.22 11.07 -3.20
N LEU A 362 9.48 11.46 -2.93
CA LEU A 362 10.15 11.16 -1.66
C LEU A 362 9.66 12.07 -0.53
N ALA A 363 9.13 13.26 -0.86
CA ALA A 363 8.71 14.23 0.12
C ALA A 363 7.61 13.70 1.05
N CYS A 364 6.74 12.79 0.59
CA CYS A 364 5.74 12.17 1.47
C CYS A 364 6.35 11.33 2.59
N GLY A 365 7.36 10.51 2.28
CA GLY A 365 8.06 9.67 3.25
C GLY A 365 8.92 10.50 4.22
N ASP A 366 9.61 11.50 3.69
CA ASP A 366 10.37 12.47 4.48
C ASP A 366 9.45 13.22 5.45
N PHE A 367 8.27 13.65 4.97
CA PHE A 367 7.28 14.36 5.79
C PHE A 367 6.76 13.47 6.91
N ALA A 368 6.35 12.24 6.61
CA ALA A 368 5.83 11.31 7.61
C ALA A 368 6.84 11.05 8.74
N SER A 369 8.13 10.92 8.39
CA SER A 369 9.21 10.68 9.35
C SER A 369 9.47 11.88 10.26
N GLU A 370 9.45 13.11 9.74
CA GLU A 370 9.68 14.33 10.53
C GLU A 370 8.42 14.77 11.30
N TYR A 371 7.22 14.53 10.76
CA TYR A 371 5.96 15.06 11.30
C TYR A 371 5.56 14.40 12.62
N ASP A 372 5.75 13.08 12.76
CA ASP A 372 5.44 12.36 14.01
C ASP A 372 6.26 12.91 15.20
N ASP A 373 7.56 13.12 14.99
CA ASP A 373 8.46 13.69 16.00
C ASP A 373 8.11 15.15 16.32
N PHE A 374 7.81 15.96 15.29
CA PHE A 374 7.39 17.34 15.46
C PHE A 374 6.10 17.44 16.27
N ILE A 375 5.07 16.67 15.94
CA ILE A 375 3.77 16.73 16.63
C ILE A 375 3.90 16.26 18.08
N LEU A 376 4.73 15.26 18.37
CA LEU A 376 4.97 14.83 19.74
C LEU A 376 5.56 15.97 20.58
N ASP A 377 6.62 16.61 20.10
CA ASP A 377 7.25 17.71 20.84
C ASP A 377 6.41 18.99 20.87
N PHE A 378 5.66 19.26 19.79
CA PHE A 378 4.72 20.38 19.73
C PHE A 378 3.58 20.21 20.73
N THR A 379 3.09 18.97 20.89
CA THR A 379 2.07 18.64 21.90
C THR A 379 2.61 18.79 23.32
N ARG A 380 3.86 18.41 23.58
CA ARG A 380 4.52 18.66 24.87
C ARG A 380 4.59 20.16 25.19
N LEU A 381 4.98 20.98 24.21
CA LEU A 381 4.98 22.43 24.38
C LEU A 381 3.58 23.00 24.67
N LYS A 382 2.53 22.45 24.04
CA LYS A 382 1.14 22.82 24.37
C LYS A 382 0.79 22.54 25.83
N ILE A 383 1.21 21.39 26.36
CA ILE A 383 0.99 21.03 27.77
C ILE A 383 1.73 22.01 28.69
N GLU A 384 2.99 22.31 28.39
CA GLU A 384 3.80 23.27 29.17
C GLU A 384 3.19 24.69 29.15
N ALA A 385 2.71 25.15 27.99
CA ALA A 385 2.01 26.42 27.86
C ALA A 385 0.72 26.46 28.70
N LEU A 386 -0.02 25.35 28.78
CA LEU A 386 -1.22 25.25 29.63
C LEU A 386 -0.87 25.29 31.12
N LEU A 387 0.18 24.58 31.54
CA LEU A 387 0.62 24.55 32.94
C LEU A 387 1.17 25.89 33.42
N ASN A 388 1.69 26.71 32.51
CA ASN A 388 2.25 28.04 32.79
C ASN A 388 1.27 29.19 32.57
N SER A 389 0.04 28.91 32.11
CA SER A 389 -1.02 29.93 31.94
C SER A 389 -1.56 30.36 33.32
N PRO A 390 -1.67 31.66 33.62
CA PRO A 390 -2.27 32.14 34.87
C PRO A 390 -3.76 31.75 34.92
N GLU A 391 -4.25 31.35 36.11
CA GLU A 391 -5.68 31.06 36.37
C GLU A 391 -6.60 32.24 36.04
#